data_AF-A0A962WDY7-F1
#
_entry.id   AF-A0A962WDY7-F1
#
_cell.length_a   1.000
_cell.length_b   1.000
_cell.length_c   1.000
_cell.angle_alpha   90.00
_cell.angle_beta   90.00
_cell.angle_gamma   90.00
#
_symmetry.space_group_name_H-M   'P 1'
#
loop_
_entity.id
_entity.type
_entity.pdbx_description
1 polymer ?
#
loop_
_entity_poly.entity_id
_entity_poly.type
_entity_poly.pdbx_seq_one_letter_code
_entity_poly.pdbx_strand_id
1 'polypeptide(L)'
;MSTSHIHIDVATQTLELHQAGQILQRYPISTAANGCGEQNGSGCTPRGWHRVRARIGAGCPQGTVFVGRRATGEVYSNALAEAYPQRDWILTRILWL
;
A
#
# COMPACT_ATOMS: atom_id res chain seq x y z
N MET A 1 26.17 -1.84 6.29
CA MET A 1 24.73 -1.81 6.61
C MET A 1 23.99 -2.59 5.54
N SER A 2 23.18 -3.57 5.90
CA SER A 2 22.35 -4.31 4.94
C SER A 2 21.29 -3.35 4.39
N THR A 3 21.27 -3.15 3.08
CA THR A 3 20.25 -2.36 2.39
C THR A 3 19.03 -3.24 2.16
N SER A 4 17.93 -2.93 2.86
CA SER A 4 16.62 -3.52 2.57
C SER A 4 15.85 -2.60 1.64
N HIS A 5 15.18 -3.17 0.64
CA HIS A 5 14.31 -2.41 -0.25
C HIS A 5 13.11 -3.26 -0.69
N ILE A 6 12.09 -2.56 -1.18
CA ILE A 6 10.90 -3.17 -1.76
C ILE A 6 11.01 -2.99 -3.26
N HIS A 7 10.93 -4.09 -4.00
CA HIS A 7 10.83 -4.08 -5.45
C HIS A 7 9.38 -4.35 -5.86
N ILE A 8 8.83 -3.50 -6.72
CA ILE A 8 7.47 -3.58 -7.21
C ILE A 8 7.55 -3.87 -8.71
N ASP A 9 7.10 -5.06 -9.11
CA ASP A 9 6.90 -5.40 -10.51
C ASP A 9 5.43 -5.20 -10.88
N VAL A 10 5.19 -4.19 -11.70
CA VAL A 10 3.85 -3.80 -12.15
C VAL A 10 3.29 -4.78 -13.19
N ALA A 11 4.13 -5.39 -14.02
CA ALA A 11 3.68 -6.32 -15.05
C ALA A 11 3.15 -7.62 -14.43
N THR A 12 3.83 -8.09 -13.38
CA THR A 12 3.46 -9.31 -12.66
C THR A 12 2.62 -9.05 -11.39
N GLN A 13 2.32 -7.78 -11.08
CA GLN A 13 1.58 -7.37 -9.88
C GLN A 13 2.13 -8.02 -8.61
N THR A 14 3.45 -7.94 -8.45
CA THR A 14 4.19 -8.61 -7.37
C THR A 14 5.06 -7.62 -6.60
N LEU A 15 5.05 -7.74 -5.28
CA LEU A 15 5.99 -7.09 -4.37
C LEU A 15 7.02 -8.10 -3.91
N GLU A 16 8.30 -7.74 -3.97
CA GLU A 16 9.39 -8.49 -3.38
C GLU A 16 10.08 -7.68 -2.28
N LEU A 17 10.28 -8.29 -1.11
CA LEU A 17 11.11 -7.73 -0.06
C LEU A 17 12.53 -8.24 -0.22
N HIS A 18 13.45 -7.34 -0.55
CA HIS A 18 14.87 -7.63 -0.69
C HIS A 18 15.65 -7.18 0.54
N GLN A 19 16.60 -7.99 0.99
CA GLN A 19 17.53 -7.64 2.06
C GLN A 19 18.88 -8.31 1.79
N ALA A 20 19.97 -7.52 1.82
CA ALA A 20 21.33 -8.02 1.56
C ALA A 20 21.47 -8.86 0.26
N GLY A 21 20.75 -8.47 -0.79
CA GLY A 21 20.79 -9.15 -2.10
C GLY A 21 19.93 -10.42 -2.20
N GLN A 22 19.20 -10.78 -1.15
CA GLN A 22 18.27 -11.92 -1.16
C GLN A 22 16.82 -11.47 -1.12
N ILE A 23 15.95 -12.24 -1.79
CA ILE A 23 14.50 -12.09 -1.69
C ILE A 23 14.05 -12.81 -0.43
N LEU A 24 13.55 -12.07 0.55
CA LEU A 24 13.04 -12.63 1.80
C LEU A 24 11.60 -13.08 1.67
N GLN A 25 10.76 -12.30 0.98
CA GLN A 25 9.33 -12.52 0.87
C GLN A 25 8.79 -12.00 -0.47
N ARG A 26 7.67 -12.58 -0.91
CA ARG A 26 6.92 -12.17 -2.08
C ARG A 26 5.44 -12.08 -1.75
N TYR A 27 4.77 -11.05 -2.23
CA TYR A 27 3.35 -10.83 -2.02
C TYR A 27 2.66 -10.44 -3.33
N PRO A 28 1.45 -10.95 -3.60
CA PRO A 28 0.62 -10.37 -4.65
C PRO A 28 0.19 -8.96 -4.24
N ILE A 29 0.09 -8.06 -5.20
CA ILE A 29 -0.33 -6.68 -4.99
C ILE A 29 -1.30 -6.23 -6.07
N SER A 30 -1.79 -5.00 -5.94
CA SER A 30 -2.46 -4.28 -7.00
C SER A 30 -1.90 -2.87 -7.07
N THR A 31 -1.48 -2.43 -8.25
CA THR A 31 -1.06 -1.04 -8.51
C THR A 31 -2.25 -0.20 -8.98
N ALA A 32 -2.03 1.09 -9.20
CA ALA A 32 -3.08 1.97 -9.70
C ALA A 32 -3.68 1.47 -11.02
N ALA A 33 -5.01 1.55 -11.14
CA ALA A 33 -5.74 1.16 -12.35
C ALA A 33 -5.34 1.96 -13.60
N ASN A 34 -4.89 3.22 -13.41
CA ASN A 34 -4.40 4.08 -14.49
C ASN A 34 -3.00 3.68 -15.00
N GLY A 35 -2.39 2.63 -14.44
CA GLY A 35 -1.07 2.14 -14.82
C GLY A 35 0.07 2.99 -14.25
N CYS A 36 1.19 2.99 -14.96
CA CYS A 36 2.39 3.73 -14.57
C CYS A 36 2.38 5.16 -15.10
N GLY A 37 2.93 6.10 -14.32
CA GLY A 37 3.05 7.49 -14.74
C GLY A 37 3.49 8.43 -13.61
N GLU A 38 4.20 9.49 -13.97
CA GLU A 38 4.87 10.39 -13.03
C GLU A 38 4.25 11.81 -13.00
N GLN A 39 3.18 12.04 -13.76
CA GLN A 39 2.48 13.32 -13.75
C GLN A 39 1.67 13.50 -12.46
N ASN A 40 1.86 14.65 -11.79
CA ASN A 40 1.11 14.98 -10.59
C ASN A 40 -0.41 14.98 -10.85
N GLY A 41 -1.17 14.36 -9.97
CA GLY A 41 -2.63 14.25 -10.10
C GLY A 41 -3.13 13.21 -11.11
N SER A 42 -2.25 12.45 -11.78
CA SER A 42 -2.65 11.42 -12.76
C SER A 42 -3.36 10.21 -12.14
N GLY A 43 -3.17 9.99 -10.84
CA GLY A 43 -3.61 8.75 -10.18
C GLY A 43 -2.83 7.51 -10.64
N CYS A 44 -1.74 7.66 -11.40
CA CYS A 44 -0.88 6.55 -11.79
C CYS A 44 0.07 6.15 -10.65
N THR A 45 0.67 4.97 -10.78
CA THR A 45 1.80 4.54 -9.93
C THR A 45 3.11 5.10 -10.49
N PRO A 46 3.81 6.00 -9.76
CA PRO A 46 5.10 6.51 -10.21
C PRO A 46 6.18 5.43 -10.14
N ARG A 47 7.06 5.40 -11.14
CA ARG A 47 8.20 4.46 -11.18
C ARG A 47 9.46 5.10 -10.61
N GLY A 48 10.46 4.25 -10.36
CA GLY A 48 11.77 4.67 -9.85
C GLY A 48 11.91 4.52 -8.33
N TRP A 49 13.00 5.06 -7.79
CA TRP A 49 13.34 4.93 -6.38
C TRP A 49 12.50 5.87 -5.52
N HIS A 50 11.82 5.28 -4.55
CA HIS A 50 11.06 5.98 -3.53
C HIS A 50 11.60 5.63 -2.16
N ARG A 51 11.33 6.48 -1.17
CA ARG A 51 11.75 6.26 0.22
C ARG A 51 10.53 6.37 1.12
N VAL A 52 10.24 5.33 1.89
CA VAL A 52 9.19 5.41 2.91
C VAL A 52 9.57 6.49 3.94
N ARG A 53 8.80 7.56 3.99
CA ARG A 53 8.95 8.70 4.92
C ARG A 53 8.14 8.50 6.19
N ALA A 54 7.02 7.78 6.12
CA ALA A 54 6.22 7.45 7.28
C ALA A 54 5.55 6.08 7.14
N ARG A 55 5.32 5.44 8.29
CA ARG A 55 4.49 4.25 8.41
C ARG A 55 3.34 4.56 9.37
N ILE A 56 2.13 4.61 8.85
CA ILE A 56 0.94 5.04 9.59
C ILE A 56 0.11 3.82 9.99
N GLY A 57 -0.51 3.90 11.17
CA GLY A 57 -1.37 2.86 11.73
C GLY A 57 -0.69 1.97 12.76
N ALA A 58 0.55 2.25 13.18
CA ALA A 58 1.20 1.46 14.25
C ALA A 58 0.31 1.39 15.51
N GLY A 59 0.14 0.18 16.06
CA GLY A 59 -0.76 -0.06 17.20
C GLY A 59 -2.25 -0.16 16.85
N CYS A 60 -2.68 0.21 15.64
CA CYS A 60 -4.07 0.02 15.22
C CYS A 60 -4.38 -1.47 14.97
N PRO A 61 -5.61 -1.92 15.31
CA PRO A 61 -6.12 -3.24 14.95
C PRO A 61 -5.98 -3.57 13.46
N GLN A 62 -5.96 -4.87 13.15
CA GLN A 62 -6.06 -5.33 11.77
C GLN A 62 -7.42 -4.92 11.20
N GLY A 63 -7.44 -4.44 9.95
CA GLY A 63 -8.67 -3.97 9.31
C GLY A 63 -9.12 -2.58 9.76
N THR A 64 -8.39 -1.87 10.62
CA THR A 64 -8.70 -0.45 10.91
C THR A 64 -8.79 0.34 9.60
N VAL A 65 -9.89 1.09 9.45
CA VAL A 65 -10.17 1.91 8.28
C VAL A 65 -9.54 3.30 8.45
N PHE A 66 -8.95 3.82 7.38
CA PHE A 66 -8.33 5.13 7.34
C PHE A 66 -8.98 6.04 6.28
N VAL A 67 -9.16 7.31 6.62
CA VAL A 67 -9.55 8.37 5.67
C VAL A 67 -8.60 9.56 5.88
N GLY A 68 -8.03 10.09 4.80
CA GLY A 68 -7.05 11.17 4.89
C GLY A 68 -5.85 10.82 5.79
N ARG A 69 -5.47 9.54 5.85
CA ARG A 69 -4.41 8.97 6.71
C ARG A 69 -4.70 9.02 8.22
N ARG A 70 -5.95 9.26 8.63
CA ARG A 70 -6.39 9.19 10.03
C ARG A 70 -7.31 7.98 10.23
N ALA A 71 -7.11 7.26 11.32
CA ALA A 71 -7.99 6.15 11.68
C ALA A 71 -9.41 6.69 11.92
N THR A 72 -10.42 6.01 11.37
CA THR A 72 -11.82 6.45 11.50
C THR A 72 -12.49 5.93 12.78
N GLY A 73 -11.88 4.95 13.44
CA GLY A 73 -12.49 4.17 14.52
C GLY A 73 -13.25 2.95 14.03
N GLU A 74 -13.50 2.83 12.73
CA GLU A 74 -14.10 1.64 12.12
C GLU A 74 -13.04 0.54 11.94
N VAL A 75 -13.49 -0.72 12.09
CA VAL A 75 -12.74 -1.90 11.66
C VAL A 75 -13.55 -2.56 10.54
N TYR A 76 -12.88 -2.80 9.41
CA TYR A 76 -13.47 -3.38 8.22
C TYR A 76 -14.21 -4.69 8.52
N SER A 77 -15.38 -4.86 7.90
CA SER A 77 -16.20 -6.07 7.95
C SER A 77 -16.99 -6.22 6.64
N ASN A 78 -17.46 -7.43 6.36
CA ASN A 78 -18.29 -7.68 5.17
C ASN A 78 -19.58 -6.84 5.20
N ALA A 79 -20.20 -6.65 6.37
CA ALA A 79 -21.38 -5.81 6.52
C ALA A 79 -21.09 -4.35 6.13
N LEU A 80 -19.92 -3.81 6.49
CA LEU A 80 -19.50 -2.48 6.05
C LEU A 80 -19.25 -2.41 4.53
N ALA A 81 -18.64 -3.44 3.96
CA ALA A 81 -18.42 -3.51 2.51
C ALA A 81 -19.74 -3.57 1.73
N GLU A 82 -20.72 -4.34 2.20
CA GLU A 82 -22.06 -4.43 1.62
C GLU A 82 -22.85 -3.13 1.75
N ALA A 83 -22.75 -2.45 2.90
CA ALA A 83 -23.40 -1.17 3.12
C ALA A 83 -22.79 -0.03 2.27
N TYR A 84 -21.49 -0.10 1.97
CA TYR A 84 -20.75 0.92 1.22
C TYR A 84 -19.92 0.31 0.08
N PRO A 85 -20.58 -0.26 -0.96
CA PRO A 85 -19.91 -1.06 -1.99
C PRO A 85 -18.96 -0.26 -2.90
N GLN A 86 -19.11 1.07 -2.92
CA GLN A 86 -18.29 1.97 -3.75
C GLN A 86 -17.20 2.70 -2.95
N ARG A 87 -17.07 2.42 -1.64
CA ARG A 87 -16.07 3.08 -0.80
C ARG A 87 -14.69 2.46 -1.06
N ASP A 88 -13.69 3.33 -1.23
CA ASP A 88 -12.30 2.90 -1.23
C ASP A 88 -11.83 2.61 0.20
N TRP A 89 -11.41 1.37 0.44
CA TRP A 89 -11.08 0.85 1.76
C TRP A 89 -9.57 0.87 1.98
N ILE A 90 -9.07 1.91 2.64
CA ILE A 90 -7.68 1.97 3.09
C ILE A 90 -7.58 1.35 4.47
N LEU A 91 -6.94 0.18 4.56
CA LEU A 91 -6.94 -0.66 5.75
C LEU A 91 -5.56 -0.85 6.37
N THR A 92 -5.53 -1.17 7.67
CA THR A 92 -4.39 -1.75 8.41
C THR A 92 -3.16 -0.85 8.51
N ARG A 93 -2.42 -0.59 7.43
CA ARG A 93 -1.19 0.21 7.42
C ARG A 93 -1.07 1.02 6.12
N ILE A 94 -0.47 2.20 6.23
CA ILE A 94 -0.10 3.03 5.08
C ILE A 94 1.40 3.28 5.12
N LEU A 95 2.10 2.91 4.05
CA LEU A 95 3.47 3.35 3.80
C LEU A 95 3.43 4.61 2.94
N TRP A 96 3.92 5.71 3.48
CA TRP A 96 3.92 7.00 2.80
C TRP A 96 5.33 7.34 2.32
N LEU A 97 5.44 7.83 1.09
CA LEU A 97 6.68 8.05 0.33
C LEU A 97 7.14 9.51 0.37
#